data_AF-A0A956VUI9-F1
#
_entry.id   AF-A0A956VUI9-F1
#
_cell.length_a   1.000
_cell.length_b   1.000
_cell.length_c   1.000
_cell.angle_alpha   90.00
_cell.angle_beta   90.00
_cell.angle_gamma   90.00
#
_symmetry.space_group_name_H-M   'P 1'
#
loop_
_entity.id
_entity.type
_entity.pdbx_description
1 polymer ?
#
loop_
_entity_poly.entity_id
_entity_poly.type
_entity_poly.pdbx_seq_one_letter_code
_entity_poly.pdbx_strand_id
1 'polypeptide(L)'
;DLGYLHSGFEKTGENKRYKDFVYYTDRMDYLSGMNNNLGYVLAVEKLLGVEIPERAQVIRVIMGELQRIASHLFWLSTHVLDVSGTGMSLLMYATRERERILDLFEMACGARLTVSYIRVGGVWKDLPEAFLGKLDDFLNSMPHYIDEYDEMLTDGPLWRERLEGIGVLTRDEVINMGLTGPML
;
A
#
# COMPACT_ATOMS: atom_id res chain seq x y z
N ASP A 1 -13.19 21.25 -6.58
CA ASP A 1 -14.04 20.20 -7.15
C ASP A 1 -13.37 18.85 -7.08
N LEU A 2 -14.13 17.82 -6.70
CA LEU A 2 -13.75 16.42 -6.74
C LEU A 2 -14.56 15.73 -7.86
N GLY A 3 -14.08 14.59 -8.37
CA GLY A 3 -14.85 13.75 -9.29
C GLY A 3 -14.31 13.61 -10.72
N TYR A 4 -13.20 14.26 -11.08
CA TYR A 4 -12.57 14.08 -12.40
C TYR A 4 -12.15 12.63 -12.71
N LEU A 5 -11.87 11.84 -11.67
CA LEU A 5 -11.56 10.41 -11.77
C LEU A 5 -12.73 9.51 -11.37
N HIS A 6 -13.93 10.06 -11.12
CA HIS A 6 -15.10 9.25 -10.79
C HIS A 6 -15.49 8.38 -11.98
N SER A 7 -15.22 7.08 -11.84
CA SER A 7 -15.40 6.10 -12.93
C SER A 7 -16.61 5.18 -12.71
N GLY A 8 -17.44 5.43 -11.70
CA GLY A 8 -18.63 4.62 -11.42
C GLY A 8 -18.34 3.15 -11.08
N PHE A 9 -17.27 2.88 -10.31
CA PHE A 9 -16.86 1.52 -9.97
C PHE A 9 -17.98 0.74 -9.25
N GLU A 10 -18.70 1.37 -8.33
CA GLU A 10 -19.81 0.76 -7.60
C GLU A 10 -20.93 0.30 -8.54
N LYS A 11 -21.32 1.16 -9.49
CA LYS A 11 -22.35 0.82 -10.48
C LYS A 11 -21.91 -0.30 -11.42
N THR A 12 -20.62 -0.34 -11.75
CA THR A 12 -20.04 -1.45 -12.51
C THR A 12 -20.07 -2.74 -11.70
N GLY A 13 -19.81 -2.66 -10.39
CA GLY A 13 -19.82 -3.79 -9.47
C GLY A 13 -21.16 -4.53 -9.43
N GLU A 14 -22.29 -3.82 -9.48
CA GLU A 14 -23.63 -4.43 -9.53
C GLU A 14 -23.82 -5.39 -10.72
N ASN A 15 -23.14 -5.13 -11.84
CA ASN A 15 -23.27 -5.91 -13.07
C ASN A 15 -22.19 -7.00 -13.21
N LYS A 16 -21.28 -7.13 -12.24
CA LYS A 16 -20.16 -8.08 -12.29
C LYS A 16 -20.32 -9.15 -11.23
N ARG A 17 -19.76 -10.33 -11.52
CA ARG A 17 -19.68 -11.41 -10.52
C ARG A 17 -18.63 -11.03 -9.47
N TYR A 18 -18.80 -11.51 -8.24
CA TYR A 18 -17.87 -11.23 -7.14
C TYR A 18 -16.40 -11.49 -7.49
N LYS A 19 -16.12 -12.58 -8.23
CA LYS A 19 -14.77 -12.93 -8.69
C LYS A 19 -14.18 -11.97 -9.73
N ASP A 20 -15.01 -11.31 -10.52
CA ASP A 20 -14.60 -10.44 -11.63
C ASP A 20 -14.52 -8.97 -11.16
N PHE A 21 -15.09 -8.65 -9.99
CA PHE A 21 -14.99 -7.32 -9.41
C PHE A 21 -13.64 -7.06 -8.71
N VAL A 22 -12.92 -8.11 -8.30
CA VAL A 22 -11.59 -8.00 -7.67
C VAL A 22 -10.60 -7.17 -8.52
N TYR A 23 -10.67 -7.23 -9.84
CA TYR A 23 -9.80 -6.44 -10.72
C TYR A 23 -10.04 -4.92 -10.64
N TYR A 24 -11.22 -4.51 -10.15
CA TYR A 24 -11.57 -3.11 -9.96
C TYR A 24 -11.13 -2.58 -8.59
N THR A 25 -11.08 -3.44 -7.56
CA THR A 25 -10.64 -3.03 -6.22
C THR A 25 -9.18 -2.63 -6.19
N ASP A 26 -8.33 -3.25 -7.02
CA ASP A 26 -6.94 -2.81 -7.25
C ASP A 26 -6.81 -1.38 -7.77
N ARG A 27 -7.85 -0.85 -8.42
CA ARG A 27 -7.82 0.46 -9.09
C ARG A 27 -8.41 1.58 -8.23
N MET A 28 -9.04 1.25 -7.10
CA MET A 28 -9.63 2.24 -6.20
C MET A 28 -8.54 3.06 -5.50
N ASP A 29 -7.56 2.38 -4.90
CA ASP A 29 -6.26 2.96 -4.54
C ASP A 29 -5.16 2.21 -5.31
N TYR A 30 -4.61 2.89 -6.31
CA TYR A 30 -3.59 2.37 -7.22
C TYR A 30 -2.20 2.21 -6.57
N LEU A 31 -1.99 2.75 -5.36
CA LEU A 31 -0.78 2.57 -4.58
C LEU A 31 -0.86 1.38 -3.63
N SER A 32 -2.06 0.94 -3.25
CA SER A 32 -2.28 -0.14 -2.27
C SER A 32 -3.21 -1.26 -2.76
N GLY A 33 -3.04 -1.70 -4.01
CA GLY A 33 -3.93 -2.68 -4.66
C GLY A 33 -4.14 -3.98 -3.86
N MET A 34 -3.07 -4.60 -3.36
CA MET A 34 -3.18 -5.83 -2.52
C MET A 34 -4.08 -5.64 -1.30
N ASN A 35 -3.98 -4.49 -0.62
CA ASN A 35 -4.76 -4.21 0.60
C ASN A 35 -6.24 -3.98 0.29
N ASN A 36 -6.55 -3.32 -0.83
CA ASN A 36 -7.94 -3.17 -1.28
C ASN A 36 -8.56 -4.51 -1.64
N ASN A 37 -7.82 -5.36 -2.36
CA ASN A 37 -8.26 -6.71 -2.67
C ASN A 37 -8.50 -7.51 -1.39
N LEU A 38 -7.60 -7.42 -0.42
CA LEU A 38 -7.76 -8.09 0.87
C LEU A 38 -9.03 -7.64 1.58
N GLY A 39 -9.28 -6.33 1.67
CA GLY A 39 -10.51 -5.80 2.30
C GLY A 39 -11.79 -6.31 1.64
N TYR A 40 -11.84 -6.29 0.30
CA TYR A 40 -12.98 -6.80 -0.46
C TYR A 40 -13.16 -8.32 -0.32
N VAL A 41 -12.07 -9.07 -0.46
CA VAL A 41 -12.09 -10.53 -0.41
C VAL A 41 -12.51 -11.04 0.97
N LEU A 42 -12.02 -10.42 2.06
CA LEU A 42 -12.45 -10.76 3.41
C LEU A 42 -13.95 -10.54 3.61
N ALA A 43 -14.51 -9.46 3.04
CA ALA A 43 -15.95 -9.20 3.10
C ALA A 43 -16.75 -10.31 2.37
N VAL A 44 -16.31 -10.71 1.17
CA VAL A 44 -16.96 -11.77 0.40
C VAL A 44 -16.82 -13.14 1.07
N GLU A 45 -15.65 -13.45 1.63
CA GLU A 45 -15.38 -14.71 2.34
C GLU A 45 -16.22 -14.84 3.60
N LYS A 46 -16.40 -13.73 4.34
CA LYS A 46 -17.30 -13.67 5.49
C LYS A 46 -18.76 -13.91 5.10
N LEU A 47 -19.20 -13.44 3.94
CA LEU A 47 -20.56 -13.71 3.42
C LEU A 47 -20.73 -15.17 3.01
N LEU A 48 -19.68 -15.83 2.51
CA LEU A 48 -19.72 -17.23 2.08
C LEU A 48 -19.49 -18.23 3.23
N GLY A 49 -18.94 -17.78 4.37
CA GLY A 49 -18.65 -18.64 5.51
C GLY A 49 -17.56 -19.68 5.25
N VAL A 50 -16.60 -19.36 4.37
CA VAL A 50 -15.54 -20.29 3.95
C VAL A 50 -14.27 -20.04 4.77
N GLU A 51 -13.68 -21.12 5.29
CA GLU A 51 -12.36 -21.08 5.90
C GLU A 51 -11.26 -21.31 4.85
N ILE A 52 -10.18 -20.55 4.98
CA ILE A 52 -9.09 -20.48 3.99
C ILE A 52 -7.87 -21.18 4.58
N PRO A 53 -7.09 -21.91 3.77
CA PRO A 53 -5.85 -22.53 4.23
C PRO A 53 -4.90 -21.53 4.91
N GLU A 54 -4.27 -21.95 6.00
CA GLU A 54 -3.35 -21.12 6.79
C GLU A 54 -2.22 -20.53 5.94
N ARG A 55 -1.64 -21.32 5.03
CA ARG A 55 -0.60 -20.86 4.10
C ARG A 55 -1.04 -19.65 3.28
N ALA A 56 -2.29 -19.65 2.79
CA ALA A 56 -2.79 -18.53 2.01
C ALA A 56 -3.04 -17.28 2.87
N GLN A 57 -3.40 -17.45 4.14
CA GLN A 57 -3.53 -16.33 5.09
C GLN A 57 -2.18 -15.68 5.37
N VAL A 58 -1.13 -16.48 5.62
CA VAL A 58 0.23 -15.97 5.84
C VAL A 58 0.74 -15.21 4.62
N ILE A 59 0.57 -15.75 3.42
CA ILE A 59 0.97 -15.07 2.18
C ILE A 59 0.24 -13.73 2.02
N ARG A 60 -1.06 -13.67 2.33
CA ARG A 60 -1.83 -12.42 2.29
C ARG A 60 -1.30 -11.36 3.26
N VAL A 61 -0.91 -11.75 4.47
CA VAL A 61 -0.32 -10.83 5.45
C VAL A 61 1.02 -10.31 4.94
N ILE A 62 1.91 -11.19 4.47
CA ILE A 62 3.21 -10.79 3.90
C ILE A 62 3.02 -9.80 2.76
N MET A 63 2.12 -10.10 1.81
CA MET A 63 1.84 -9.22 0.67
C MET A 63 1.22 -7.89 1.10
N GLY A 64 0.32 -7.90 2.10
CA GLY A 64 -0.31 -6.69 2.62
C GLY A 64 0.69 -5.76 3.32
N GLU A 65 1.63 -6.31 4.08
CA GLU A 65 2.68 -5.54 4.74
C GLU A 65 3.74 -5.03 3.76
N LEU A 66 4.13 -5.82 2.75
CA LEU A 66 4.96 -5.31 1.64
C LEU A 66 4.29 -4.16 0.90
N GLN A 67 2.98 -4.27 0.64
CA GLN A 67 2.21 -3.19 0.02
C GLN A 67 2.14 -1.95 0.93
N ARG A 68 2.04 -2.14 2.25
CA ARG A 68 2.07 -1.05 3.23
C ARG A 68 3.39 -0.29 3.13
N ILE A 69 4.53 -0.99 3.14
CA ILE A 69 5.86 -0.36 3.00
C ILE A 69 5.96 0.39 1.66
N ALA A 70 5.55 -0.24 0.56
CA ALA A 70 5.58 0.40 -0.77
C ALA A 70 4.72 1.68 -0.84
N SER A 71 3.56 1.68 -0.19
CA SER A 71 2.66 2.84 -0.11
C SER A 71 3.26 3.97 0.73
N HIS A 72 3.84 3.66 1.90
CA HIS A 72 4.49 4.66 2.75
C HIS A 72 5.75 5.24 2.11
N LEU A 73 6.54 4.45 1.38
CA LEU A 73 7.70 4.96 0.65
C LEU A 73 7.29 5.96 -0.43
N PHE A 74 6.21 5.68 -1.16
CA PHE A 74 5.70 6.60 -2.16
C PHE A 74 5.12 7.86 -1.52
N TRP A 75 4.35 7.72 -0.43
CA TRP A 75 3.86 8.85 0.36
C TRP A 75 5.00 9.75 0.85
N LEU A 76 6.05 9.18 1.45
CA LEU A 76 7.21 9.93 1.93
C LEU A 76 7.89 10.67 0.77
N SER A 77 8.07 9.97 -0.35
CA SER A 77 8.69 10.53 -1.56
C SER A 77 7.96 11.75 -2.09
N THR A 78 6.64 11.65 -2.27
CA THR A 78 5.84 12.75 -2.81
C THR A 78 5.65 13.86 -1.79
N HIS A 79 5.51 13.53 -0.51
CA HIS A 79 5.38 14.53 0.54
C HIS A 79 6.64 15.41 0.66
N VAL A 80 7.82 14.80 0.60
CA VAL A 80 9.09 15.54 0.64
C VAL A 80 9.27 16.43 -0.59
N LEU A 81 8.86 15.94 -1.76
CA LEU A 81 8.88 16.72 -2.99
C LEU A 81 7.99 17.98 -2.87
N ASP A 82 6.77 17.84 -2.37
CA ASP A 82 5.80 18.93 -2.25
C ASP A 82 6.20 19.96 -1.17
N VAL A 83 6.81 19.52 -0.07
CA VAL A 83 7.17 20.40 1.06
C VAL A 83 8.44 21.21 0.76
N SER A 84 9.50 20.54 0.29
CA SER A 84 10.85 21.09 0.25
C SER A 84 11.35 21.43 -1.16
N GLY A 85 10.87 20.76 -2.22
CA GLY A 85 11.32 20.94 -3.62
C GLY A 85 12.79 20.55 -3.89
N THR A 86 13.69 20.74 -2.92
CA THR A 86 15.13 20.39 -2.96
C THR A 86 15.41 18.93 -2.59
N GLY A 87 14.40 18.17 -2.16
CA GLY A 87 14.50 16.76 -1.76
C GLY A 87 14.39 15.75 -2.91
N MET A 88 14.66 16.14 -4.16
CA MET A 88 14.51 15.24 -5.33
C MET A 88 15.36 13.97 -5.21
N SER A 89 16.49 14.02 -4.49
CA SER A 89 17.31 12.85 -4.18
C SER A 89 16.57 11.81 -3.34
N LEU A 90 15.76 12.23 -2.36
CA LEU A 90 15.02 11.31 -1.50
C LEU A 90 13.88 10.62 -2.27
N LEU A 91 13.22 11.33 -3.18
CA LEU A 91 12.27 10.73 -4.12
C LEU A 91 12.94 9.61 -4.92
N MET A 92 14.15 9.83 -5.44
CA MET A 92 14.88 8.84 -6.21
C MET A 92 15.33 7.65 -5.36
N TYR A 93 15.71 7.89 -4.10
CA TYR A 93 15.98 6.82 -3.15
C TYR A 93 14.69 6.05 -2.89
N ALA A 94 13.70 6.59 -2.18
CA ALA A 94 12.52 5.81 -1.79
C ALA A 94 11.76 5.15 -2.97
N THR A 95 11.81 5.69 -4.19
CA THR A 95 11.30 4.99 -5.40
C THR A 95 12.16 3.79 -5.83
N ARG A 96 13.49 3.83 -5.67
CA ARG A 96 14.39 2.67 -5.85
C ARG A 96 14.05 1.55 -4.88
N GLU A 97 13.88 1.83 -3.59
CA GLU A 97 13.48 0.81 -2.61
C GLU A 97 12.09 0.26 -2.91
N ARG A 98 11.14 1.12 -3.31
CA ARG A 98 9.82 0.69 -3.77
C ARG A 98 9.89 -0.23 -4.99
N GLU A 99 10.80 0.02 -5.92
CA GLU A 99 10.97 -0.80 -7.13
C GLU A 99 11.34 -2.24 -6.80
N ARG A 100 12.16 -2.46 -5.75
CA ARG A 100 12.50 -3.81 -5.27
C ARG A 100 11.27 -4.58 -4.79
N ILE A 101 10.30 -3.89 -4.18
CA ILE A 101 9.02 -4.49 -3.77
C ILE A 101 8.16 -4.81 -5.00
N LEU A 102 8.15 -3.92 -6.01
CA LEU A 102 7.43 -4.17 -7.25
C LEU A 102 7.99 -5.36 -8.04
N ASP A 103 9.30 -5.58 -8.01
CA ASP A 103 9.93 -6.77 -8.59
C ASP A 103 9.49 -8.06 -7.86
N LEU A 104 9.29 -8.00 -6.53
CA LEU A 104 8.72 -9.11 -5.76
C LEU A 104 7.26 -9.38 -6.17
N PHE A 105 6.45 -8.34 -6.40
CA PHE A 105 5.08 -8.50 -6.90
C PHE A 105 5.04 -9.08 -8.30
N GLU A 106 5.91 -8.61 -9.20
CA GLU A 106 6.04 -9.17 -10.54
C GLU A 106 6.40 -10.66 -10.49
N MET A 107 7.31 -11.05 -9.60
CA MET A 107 7.66 -12.45 -9.38
C MET A 107 6.47 -13.30 -8.87
N ALA A 108 5.59 -12.73 -8.05
CA ALA A 108 4.45 -13.44 -7.47
C ALA A 108 3.23 -13.54 -8.43
N CYS A 109 2.85 -12.44 -9.08
CA CYS A 109 1.62 -12.37 -9.88
C CYS A 109 1.83 -12.00 -11.35
N GLY A 110 3.06 -11.68 -11.79
CA GLY A 110 3.36 -11.28 -13.16
C GLY A 110 2.94 -9.84 -13.50
N ALA A 111 2.58 -9.05 -12.49
CA ALA A 111 2.15 -7.67 -12.65
C ALA A 111 2.71 -6.81 -11.52
N ARG A 112 3.01 -5.54 -11.81
CA ARG A 112 3.63 -4.62 -10.85
C ARG A 112 2.61 -3.76 -10.10
N LEU A 113 1.56 -3.31 -10.78
CA LEU A 113 0.62 -2.31 -10.25
C LEU A 113 -0.80 -2.85 -10.08
N THR A 114 -1.32 -3.57 -11.08
CA THR A 114 -2.63 -4.24 -11.02
C THR A 114 -2.42 -5.73 -10.79
N VAL A 115 -2.22 -6.08 -9.52
CA VAL A 115 -1.69 -7.37 -9.10
C VAL A 115 -2.74 -8.48 -9.06
N SER A 116 -3.98 -8.18 -8.66
CA SER A 116 -5.14 -9.09 -8.61
C SER A 116 -4.82 -10.51 -8.14
N TYR A 117 -3.91 -10.58 -7.16
CA TYR A 117 -3.28 -11.81 -6.66
C TYR A 117 -4.09 -12.44 -5.53
N ILE A 118 -4.53 -11.59 -4.59
CA ILE A 118 -5.47 -11.97 -3.54
C ILE A 118 -6.85 -12.11 -4.18
N ARG A 119 -7.43 -13.30 -4.09
CA ARG A 119 -8.73 -13.63 -4.70
C ARG A 119 -9.62 -14.28 -3.68
N VAL A 120 -10.93 -14.26 -3.95
CA VAL A 120 -11.93 -14.97 -3.14
C VAL A 120 -11.55 -16.45 -3.06
N GLY A 121 -11.34 -16.95 -1.84
CA GLY A 121 -10.92 -18.33 -1.58
C GLY A 121 -9.41 -18.53 -1.35
N GLY A 122 -8.61 -17.46 -1.28
CA GLY A 122 -7.19 -17.52 -0.92
C GLY A 122 -6.29 -16.64 -1.77
N VAL A 123 -5.31 -17.25 -2.41
CA VAL A 123 -4.35 -16.60 -3.31
C VAL A 123 -4.41 -17.28 -4.68
N TRP A 124 -4.07 -16.56 -5.75
CA TRP A 124 -4.15 -17.12 -7.10
C TRP A 124 -3.15 -18.26 -7.35
N LYS A 125 -1.90 -18.07 -6.93
CA LYS A 125 -0.81 -19.03 -7.11
C LYS A 125 0.12 -18.96 -5.91
N ASP A 126 0.74 -20.07 -5.55
CA ASP A 126 1.77 -20.08 -4.51
C ASP A 126 3.03 -19.29 -4.93
N LEU A 127 3.81 -18.86 -3.95
CA LEU A 127 5.05 -18.11 -4.16
C LEU A 127 6.12 -19.00 -4.82
N PRO A 128 6.91 -18.47 -5.76
CA PRO A 128 8.05 -19.20 -6.30
C PRO A 128 9.15 -19.37 -5.24
N GLU A 129 9.95 -20.43 -5.37
CA GLU A 129 11.01 -20.78 -4.41
C GLU A 129 12.00 -19.64 -4.16
N ALA A 130 12.35 -18.89 -5.21
CA ALA A 130 13.26 -17.75 -5.13
C ALA A 130 12.70 -16.51 -4.40
N PHE A 131 11.39 -16.46 -4.12
CA PHE A 131 10.74 -15.30 -3.52
C PHE A 131 11.26 -15.01 -2.12
N LEU A 132 11.41 -16.04 -1.28
CA LEU A 132 11.78 -15.89 0.12
C LEU A 132 13.20 -15.32 0.26
N GLY A 133 14.16 -15.80 -0.54
CA GLY A 133 15.53 -15.26 -0.51
C GLY A 133 15.59 -13.79 -0.90
N LYS A 134 14.83 -13.37 -1.93
CA LYS A 134 14.76 -11.95 -2.31
C LYS A 134 14.04 -11.09 -1.27
N LEU A 135 13.03 -11.65 -0.60
CA LEU A 135 12.36 -10.98 0.50
C LEU A 135 13.33 -10.77 1.67
N ASP A 136 14.12 -11.77 2.04
CA ASP A 136 15.13 -11.66 3.10
C ASP A 136 16.18 -10.59 2.76
N ASP A 137 16.67 -10.55 1.52
CA ASP A 137 17.61 -9.51 1.05
C ASP A 137 17.00 -8.10 1.18
N PHE A 138 15.71 -7.96 0.91
CA PHE A 138 14.99 -6.70 1.09
C PHE A 138 14.88 -6.35 2.58
N LEU A 139 14.40 -7.27 3.41
CA LEU A 139 14.21 -7.05 4.84
C LEU A 139 15.51 -6.75 5.59
N ASN A 140 16.64 -7.31 5.15
CA ASN A 140 17.94 -7.03 5.76
C ASN A 140 18.48 -5.62 5.44
N SER A 141 18.07 -5.04 4.32
CA SER A 141 18.57 -3.73 3.87
C SER A 141 17.62 -2.57 4.19
N MET A 142 16.31 -2.85 4.28
CA MET A 142 15.29 -1.83 4.49
C MET A 142 15.48 -1.00 5.78
N PRO A 143 15.82 -1.59 6.95
CA PRO A 143 16.00 -0.81 8.18
C PRO A 143 17.07 0.27 8.05
N HIS A 144 18.20 -0.04 7.41
CA HIS A 144 19.25 0.92 7.18
C HIS A 144 18.79 2.12 6.33
N TYR A 145 18.00 1.88 5.28
CA TYR A 145 17.47 2.97 4.47
C TYR A 145 16.45 3.83 5.22
N ILE A 146 15.68 3.24 6.14
CA ILE A 146 14.77 3.99 7.01
C ILE A 146 15.57 4.93 7.92
N ASP A 147 16.65 4.43 8.52
CA ASP A 147 17.52 5.24 9.38
C ASP A 147 18.16 6.40 8.59
N GLU A 148 18.61 6.16 7.36
CA GLU A 148 19.13 7.22 6.47
C GLU A 148 18.06 8.28 6.18
N TYR A 149 16.81 7.89 5.92
CA TYR A 149 15.73 8.85 5.66
C TYR A 149 15.35 9.65 6.89
N ASP A 150 15.36 9.02 8.06
CA ASP A 150 15.11 9.68 9.35
C ASP A 150 16.18 10.73 9.65
N GLU A 151 17.46 10.38 9.50
CA GLU A 151 18.58 11.30 9.70
C GLU A 151 18.53 12.49 8.73
N MET A 152 18.10 12.26 7.48
CA MET A 152 17.97 13.31 6.48
C MET A 152 16.82 14.30 6.74
N LEU A 153 15.74 13.88 7.41
CA LEU A 153 14.51 14.67 7.52
C LEU A 153 14.22 15.17 8.93
N THR A 154 14.34 14.30 9.94
CA THR A 154 13.74 14.51 11.26
C THR A 154 14.31 15.73 11.99
N ASP A 155 15.60 16.00 11.84
CA ASP A 155 16.26 17.17 12.41
C ASP A 155 16.48 18.32 11.40
N GLY A 156 15.94 18.17 10.18
CA GLY A 156 16.02 19.19 9.15
C GLY A 156 15.24 20.46 9.55
N PRO A 157 15.87 21.65 9.65
CA PRO A 157 15.18 22.86 10.10
C PRO A 157 14.03 23.28 9.17
N LEU A 158 14.22 23.13 7.84
CA LEU A 158 13.18 23.40 6.84
C LEU A 158 11.99 22.43 6.97
N TRP A 159 12.26 21.16 7.29
CA TRP A 159 11.23 20.14 7.44
C TRP A 159 10.33 20.45 8.64
N ARG A 160 10.94 20.76 9.79
CA ARG A 160 10.24 21.14 11.01
C ARG A 160 9.43 22.43 10.84
N GLU A 161 10.04 23.48 10.28
CA GLU A 161 9.35 24.77 10.04
C GLU A 161 8.07 24.61 9.19
N ARG A 162 8.06 23.63 8.27
CA ARG A 162 6.97 23.43 7.31
C ARG A 162 5.91 22.43 7.76
N LEU A 163 6.11 21.74 8.88
CA LEU A 163 5.19 20.70 9.37
C LEU A 163 4.75 20.93 10.82
N GLU A 164 5.63 21.44 11.68
CA GLU A 164 5.30 21.68 13.09
C GLU A 164 4.25 22.80 13.21
N GLY A 165 3.15 22.51 13.91
CA GLY A 165 2.05 23.46 14.12
C GLY A 165 1.08 23.62 12.94
N ILE A 166 1.24 22.86 11.85
CA ILE A 166 0.34 22.89 10.70
C ILE A 166 -0.67 21.74 10.78
N GLY A 167 -1.94 22.01 10.45
CA GLY A 167 -2.97 20.97 10.37
C GLY A 167 -3.30 20.33 11.72
N VAL A 168 -3.10 21.05 12.82
CA VAL A 168 -3.40 20.57 14.18
C VAL A 168 -4.90 20.32 14.30
N LEU A 169 -5.25 19.07 14.63
CA LEU A 169 -6.62 18.63 14.88
C LEU A 169 -6.76 18.17 16.32
N THR A 170 -7.87 18.53 16.95
CA THR A 170 -8.24 18.00 18.26
C THR A 170 -8.81 16.59 18.13
N ARG A 171 -8.71 15.78 19.19
CA ARG A 171 -9.29 14.44 19.23
C ARG A 171 -10.77 14.43 18.81
N ASP A 172 -11.55 15.39 19.30
CA ASP A 172 -12.98 15.46 19.00
C ASP A 172 -13.23 15.77 17.52
N GLU A 173 -12.43 16.63 16.89
CA GLU A 173 -12.52 16.89 15.45
C GLU A 173 -12.19 15.64 14.64
N VAL A 174 -11.10 14.94 14.97
CA VAL A 174 -10.68 13.72 14.27
C VAL A 174 -11.79 12.66 14.30
N ILE A 175 -12.41 12.45 15.46
CA ILE A 175 -13.51 11.49 15.63
C ILE A 175 -14.75 11.95 14.87
N ASN A 176 -15.15 13.22 15.02
CA ASN A 176 -16.37 13.74 14.39
C ASN A 176 -16.27 13.79 12.85
N MET A 177 -15.07 13.97 12.30
CA MET A 177 -14.80 13.93 10.87
C MET A 177 -14.65 12.50 10.31
N GLY A 178 -14.60 11.48 11.18
CA GLY A 178 -14.43 10.08 10.77
C GLY A 178 -13.05 9.77 10.20
N LEU A 179 -12.00 10.48 10.64
CA LEU A 179 -10.63 10.22 10.20
C LEU A 179 -10.13 8.88 10.77
N THR A 180 -9.24 8.21 10.02
CA THR A 180 -8.70 6.89 10.39
C THR A 180 -7.21 6.78 10.04
N GLY A 181 -6.54 5.74 10.54
CA GLY A 181 -5.13 5.48 10.24
C GLY A 181 -4.19 6.45 10.96
N PRO A 182 -3.11 6.95 10.32
CA PRO A 182 -2.10 7.82 10.95
C PRO A 182 -2.61 9.16 11.50
N MET A 183 -3.84 9.56 11.16
CA MET A 183 -4.45 10.82 11.60
C MET A 183 -5.15 10.72 12.98
N LEU A 184 -5.26 9.51 13.56
CA LEU A 184 -6.00 9.21 14.79
C LEU A 184 -5.08 9.01 16.01
#